data_AF-A0A928ATE9-F1
#
_entry.id   AF-A0A928ATE9-F1
#
_cell.length_a   1.000
_cell.length_b   1.000
_cell.length_c   1.000
_cell.angle_alpha   90.00
_cell.angle_beta   90.00
_cell.angle_gamma   90.00
#
_symmetry.space_group_name_H-M   'P 1'
#
loop_
_entity.id
_entity.type
_entity.pdbx_description
1 polymer ?
#
loop_
_entity_poly.entity_id
_entity_poly.type
_entity_poly.pdbx_seq_one_letter_code
_entity_poly.pdbx_strand_id
1 'polypeptide(L)'
;MKKSNKGIAALLPLVVFLGIYLIGSVVAGDFYKIPITVAGMIASVVAVMMLKGMTLTERVDAYSRGATEPNIMLMIWIFVLAGAFAASTKQMGAVDATVALTMRVVPVEFLPAGVFLAACFTSLSVGTSVGTIVALTPIASALASSAGCDVAWMVAIVVGGALFGDNLSFISDTTIAATRTQGCSMRDKFRTNAVIVIPAAVVTLLIYCSTSPYVESAVAAESAAPWYLMLPYLLVLATAIAGVNVLIVLVLGIVSSGIVGIASGRIDTISWIGSMGEGISGMGELIIITMMAGGMLELIRLGGGIDFLIRSLSRHINSRCTAEGAIGFLVVVADVCTANNTVAIISVGSIVREIAEKFGISARRAASLLDTFSCFAQGFLPYGAQLLMAAGLASVSPVEIIPHLYYPFIMGGCALLAIILQFPRYDRK
;
A
#
# COMPACT_ATOMS: atom_id res chain seq x y z
N MET A 1 -21.16 35.98 1.46
CA MET A 1 -20.78 34.95 2.46
C MET A 1 -21.85 33.85 2.49
N LYS A 2 -21.53 32.59 2.09
CA LYS A 2 -22.21 31.30 2.46
C LYS A 2 -21.81 30.06 1.61
N LYS A 3 -20.60 30.01 1.01
CA LYS A 3 -20.07 28.79 0.34
C LYS A 3 -19.07 27.97 1.18
N SER A 4 -18.67 28.44 2.37
CA SER A 4 -17.51 27.89 3.09
C SER A 4 -17.79 26.65 3.96
N ASN A 5 -19.01 26.43 4.46
CA ASN A 5 -19.29 25.35 5.43
C ASN A 5 -19.71 24.01 4.81
N LYS A 6 -19.97 23.94 3.50
CA LYS A 6 -20.44 22.69 2.88
C LYS A 6 -19.34 21.63 2.75
N GLY A 7 -18.10 22.05 2.48
CA GLY A 7 -17.00 21.11 2.24
C GLY A 7 -16.38 20.51 3.51
N ILE A 8 -16.33 21.22 4.65
CA ILE A 8 -15.87 20.60 5.92
C ILE A 8 -16.78 19.44 6.32
N ALA A 9 -18.10 19.64 6.23
CA ALA A 9 -19.06 18.63 6.62
C ALA A 9 -18.93 17.35 5.78
N ALA A 10 -18.50 17.46 4.51
CA ALA A 10 -18.28 16.31 3.65
C ALA A 10 -17.15 15.37 4.15
N LEU A 11 -16.27 15.82 5.06
CA LEU A 11 -15.18 15.01 5.61
C LEU A 11 -15.56 14.25 6.88
N LEU A 12 -16.72 14.55 7.47
CA LEU A 12 -17.16 13.91 8.70
C LEU A 12 -17.23 12.37 8.62
N PRO A 13 -17.61 11.72 7.49
CA PRO A 13 -17.57 10.26 7.40
C PRO A 13 -16.20 9.67 7.71
N LEU A 14 -15.13 10.29 7.20
CA LEU A 14 -13.77 9.87 7.47
C LEU A 14 -13.39 10.06 8.95
N VAL A 15 -13.79 11.18 9.55
CA VAL A 15 -13.58 11.45 10.98
C VAL A 15 -14.33 10.44 11.84
N VAL A 16 -15.55 10.07 11.44
CA VAL A 16 -16.37 9.04 12.13
C VAL A 16 -15.71 7.67 12.03
N PHE A 17 -15.23 7.28 10.84
CA PHE A 17 -14.50 6.04 10.63
C PHE A 17 -13.30 5.95 11.58
N LEU A 18 -12.41 6.95 11.53
CA LEU A 18 -11.21 6.99 12.35
C LEU A 18 -11.54 7.09 13.84
N GLY A 19 -12.54 7.87 14.22
CA GLY A 19 -12.95 8.05 15.61
C GLY A 19 -13.48 6.76 16.23
N ILE A 20 -14.43 6.08 15.56
CA ILE A 20 -14.99 4.82 16.05
C ILE A 20 -13.90 3.76 16.18
N TYR A 21 -13.08 3.62 15.14
CA TYR A 21 -12.07 2.59 15.12
C TYR A 21 -10.94 2.86 16.13
N LEU A 22 -10.30 4.05 16.08
CA LEU A 22 -9.14 4.35 16.92
C LEU A 22 -9.53 4.52 18.39
N ILE A 23 -10.55 5.32 18.69
CA ILE A 23 -10.97 5.56 20.08
C ILE A 23 -11.54 4.27 20.66
N GLY A 24 -12.37 3.56 19.89
CA GLY A 24 -12.91 2.26 20.31
C GLY A 24 -11.81 1.26 20.63
N SER A 25 -10.79 1.14 19.77
CA SER A 25 -9.68 0.20 19.96
C SER A 25 -8.82 0.56 21.17
N VAL A 26 -8.54 1.86 21.36
CA VAL A 26 -7.78 2.34 22.53
C VAL A 26 -8.55 2.10 23.83
N VAL A 27 -9.86 2.36 23.86
CA VAL A 27 -10.71 2.10 25.02
C VAL A 27 -10.82 0.60 25.31
N ALA A 28 -10.89 -0.23 24.26
CA ALA A 28 -10.94 -1.68 24.39
C ALA A 28 -9.60 -2.32 24.78
N GLY A 29 -8.50 -1.53 24.74
CA GLY A 29 -7.13 -1.96 24.94
C GLY A 29 -6.64 -2.95 23.88
N ASP A 30 -7.35 -3.07 22.77
CA ASP A 30 -7.18 -4.14 21.78
C ASP A 30 -7.83 -3.73 20.45
N PHE A 31 -7.01 -3.65 19.40
CA PHE A 31 -7.43 -3.25 18.05
C PHE A 31 -8.22 -4.33 17.30
N TYR A 32 -8.21 -5.58 17.77
CA TYR A 32 -9.01 -6.66 17.20
C TYR A 32 -10.46 -6.65 17.68
N LYS A 33 -10.73 -6.04 18.84
CA LYS A 33 -12.08 -6.04 19.44
C LYS A 33 -13.07 -5.14 18.71
N ILE A 34 -12.58 -4.20 17.90
CA ILE A 34 -13.42 -3.30 17.11
C ILE A 34 -13.33 -3.72 15.65
N PRO A 35 -14.35 -4.40 15.09
CA PRO A 35 -14.35 -4.78 13.70
C PRO A 35 -14.31 -3.53 12.81
N ILE A 36 -13.28 -3.44 11.99
CA ILE A 36 -13.07 -2.33 11.05
C ILE A 36 -14.21 -2.25 10.02
N THR A 37 -14.83 -3.38 9.67
CA THR A 37 -16.05 -3.47 8.84
C THR A 37 -17.22 -2.72 9.45
N VAL A 38 -17.42 -2.82 10.77
CA VAL A 38 -18.52 -2.12 11.48
C VAL A 38 -18.25 -0.62 11.53
N ALA A 39 -17.01 -0.21 11.83
CA ALA A 39 -16.61 1.20 11.78
C ALA A 39 -16.80 1.79 10.37
N GLY A 40 -16.38 1.05 9.34
CA GLY A 40 -16.61 1.37 7.94
C GLY A 40 -18.09 1.53 7.62
N MET A 41 -18.94 0.64 8.15
CA MET A 41 -20.38 0.63 7.84
C MET A 41 -21.04 1.88 8.37
N ILE A 42 -20.74 2.24 9.62
CA ILE A 42 -21.27 3.45 10.24
C ILE A 42 -20.80 4.68 9.47
N ALA A 43 -19.52 4.73 9.09
CA ALA A 43 -18.97 5.83 8.30
C ALA A 43 -19.65 5.96 6.93
N SER A 44 -19.88 4.85 6.23
CA SER A 44 -20.59 4.82 4.95
C SER A 44 -22.04 5.29 5.07
N VAL A 45 -22.74 4.89 6.13
CA VAL A 45 -24.10 5.37 6.43
C VAL A 45 -24.08 6.88 6.67
N VAL A 46 -23.10 7.39 7.43
CA VAL A 46 -22.91 8.84 7.63
C VAL A 46 -22.64 9.55 6.30
N ALA A 47 -21.79 8.99 5.42
CA ALA A 47 -21.52 9.56 4.10
C ALA A 47 -22.78 9.72 3.26
N VAL A 48 -23.61 8.67 3.19
CA VAL A 48 -24.89 8.68 2.47
C VAL A 48 -25.88 9.69 3.08
N MET A 49 -25.96 9.78 4.41
CA MET A 49 -26.88 10.73 5.06
C MET A 49 -26.47 12.19 4.86
N MET A 50 -25.18 12.47 4.84
CA MET A 50 -24.66 13.84 4.83
C MET A 50 -24.64 14.52 3.47
N LEU A 51 -24.61 13.75 2.37
CA LEU A 51 -24.60 14.34 1.04
C LEU A 51 -25.94 15.01 0.73
N LYS A 52 -26.02 16.34 0.83
CA LYS A 52 -27.27 17.10 0.66
C LYS A 52 -27.53 17.43 -0.82
N GLY A 53 -28.81 17.52 -1.18
CA GLY A 53 -29.23 17.94 -2.53
C GLY A 53 -29.48 16.80 -3.51
N MET A 54 -29.37 15.54 -3.05
CA MET A 54 -29.70 14.32 -3.79
C MET A 54 -30.72 13.50 -2.99
N THR A 55 -31.57 12.73 -3.67
CA THR A 55 -32.44 11.71 -3.07
C THR A 55 -31.63 10.56 -2.49
N LEU A 56 -32.21 9.75 -1.59
CA LEU A 56 -31.50 8.60 -1.02
C LEU A 56 -31.01 7.64 -2.11
N THR A 57 -31.85 7.36 -3.10
CA THR A 57 -31.52 6.49 -4.24
C THR A 57 -30.29 7.00 -4.97
N GLU A 58 -30.27 8.28 -5.37
CA GLU A 58 -29.12 8.87 -6.08
C GLU A 58 -27.83 8.83 -5.27
N ARG A 59 -27.91 8.96 -3.95
CA ARG A 59 -26.73 8.87 -3.05
C ARG A 59 -26.21 7.45 -2.96
N VAL A 60 -27.10 6.47 -2.81
CA VAL A 60 -26.72 5.03 -2.82
C VAL A 60 -26.13 4.64 -4.17
N ASP A 61 -26.66 5.20 -5.26
CA ASP A 61 -26.17 4.98 -6.61
C ASP A 61 -24.76 5.56 -6.80
N ALA A 62 -24.53 6.78 -6.31
CA ALA A 62 -23.21 7.41 -6.29
C ALA A 62 -22.20 6.63 -5.43
N TYR A 63 -22.63 6.16 -4.25
CA TYR A 63 -21.82 5.31 -3.40
C TYR A 63 -21.45 4.01 -4.12
N SER A 64 -22.41 3.38 -4.78
CA SER A 64 -22.20 2.13 -5.50
C SER A 64 -21.22 2.30 -6.67
N ARG A 65 -21.29 3.43 -7.39
CA ARG A 65 -20.29 3.78 -8.42
C ARG A 65 -18.89 3.97 -7.84
N GLY A 66 -18.77 4.58 -6.66
CA GLY A 66 -17.49 4.71 -5.95
C GLY A 66 -16.94 3.35 -5.51
N ALA A 67 -17.81 2.48 -4.98
CA ALA A 67 -17.46 1.14 -4.54
C ALA A 67 -17.03 0.21 -5.69
N THR A 68 -17.45 0.51 -6.92
CA THR A 68 -17.12 -0.25 -8.14
C THR A 68 -16.20 0.50 -9.09
N GLU A 69 -15.47 1.51 -8.60
CA GLU A 69 -14.47 2.23 -9.38
C GLU A 69 -13.41 1.24 -9.92
N PRO A 70 -12.93 1.39 -11.17
CA PRO A 70 -12.05 0.42 -11.81
C PRO A 70 -10.82 -0.02 -11.01
N ASN A 71 -10.17 0.88 -10.26
CA ASN A 71 -9.00 0.54 -9.46
C ASN A 71 -9.40 -0.28 -8.23
N ILE A 72 -10.54 0.03 -7.60
CA ILE A 72 -11.08 -0.77 -6.50
C ILE A 72 -11.49 -2.16 -6.99
N MET A 73 -12.16 -2.25 -8.13
CA MET A 73 -12.50 -3.55 -8.73
C MET A 73 -11.26 -4.36 -9.07
N LEU A 74 -10.21 -3.73 -9.61
CA LEU A 74 -8.92 -4.38 -9.85
C LEU A 74 -8.33 -4.95 -8.55
N MET A 75 -8.36 -4.19 -7.45
CA MET A 75 -7.89 -4.68 -6.15
C MET A 75 -8.70 -5.88 -5.66
N ILE A 76 -10.02 -5.87 -5.84
CA ILE A 76 -10.88 -7.00 -5.46
C ILE A 76 -10.48 -8.25 -6.24
N TRP A 77 -10.24 -8.14 -7.55
CA TRP A 77 -9.76 -9.27 -8.36
C TRP A 77 -8.39 -9.76 -7.90
N ILE A 78 -7.50 -8.86 -7.52
CA ILE A 78 -6.20 -9.21 -6.94
C ILE A 78 -6.39 -9.96 -5.62
N PHE A 79 -7.27 -9.51 -4.72
CA PHE A 79 -7.53 -10.20 -3.46
C PHE A 79 -8.06 -11.61 -3.68
N VAL A 80 -9.04 -11.78 -4.56
CA VAL A 80 -9.59 -13.11 -4.89
C VAL A 80 -8.48 -14.04 -5.39
N LEU A 81 -7.70 -13.61 -6.38
CA LEU A 81 -6.63 -14.44 -6.95
C LEU A 81 -5.47 -14.67 -5.98
N ALA A 82 -5.09 -13.65 -5.21
CA ALA A 82 -3.96 -13.74 -4.29
C ALA A 82 -4.31 -14.59 -3.06
N GLY A 83 -5.55 -14.52 -2.57
CA GLY A 83 -6.07 -15.41 -1.53
C GLY A 83 -6.07 -16.87 -1.99
N ALA A 84 -6.57 -17.15 -3.20
CA ALA A 84 -6.52 -18.47 -3.79
C ALA A 84 -5.07 -18.99 -3.90
N PHE A 85 -4.17 -18.16 -4.44
CA PHE A 85 -2.75 -18.49 -4.57
C PHE A 85 -2.07 -18.79 -3.23
N ALA A 86 -2.27 -17.92 -2.22
CA ALA A 86 -1.67 -18.08 -0.90
C ALA A 86 -2.14 -19.37 -0.21
N ALA A 87 -3.43 -19.69 -0.27
CA ALA A 87 -3.96 -20.91 0.31
C ALA A 87 -3.50 -22.17 -0.45
N SER A 88 -3.50 -22.16 -1.79
CA SER A 88 -3.00 -23.30 -2.58
C SER A 88 -1.51 -23.57 -2.35
N THR A 89 -0.68 -22.51 -2.30
CA THR A 89 0.76 -22.63 -2.02
C THR A 89 1.06 -23.10 -0.61
N LYS A 90 0.30 -22.63 0.38
CA LYS A 90 0.37 -23.15 1.74
C LYS A 90 0.02 -24.64 1.80
N GLN A 91 -1.09 -25.05 1.18
CA GLN A 91 -1.56 -26.43 1.25
C GLN A 91 -0.59 -27.44 0.62
N MET A 92 0.11 -27.10 -0.47
CA MET A 92 1.09 -28.02 -1.07
C MET A 92 2.41 -28.12 -0.26
N GLY A 93 2.65 -27.21 0.69
CA GLY A 93 3.90 -27.09 1.42
C GLY A 93 4.98 -26.26 0.72
N ALA A 94 4.59 -25.32 -0.17
CA ALA A 94 5.54 -24.37 -0.76
C ALA A 94 6.14 -23.43 0.31
N VAL A 95 5.33 -23.10 1.31
CA VAL A 95 5.72 -22.33 2.50
C VAL A 95 6.90 -23.00 3.21
N ASP A 96 6.77 -24.28 3.56
CA ASP A 96 7.80 -25.02 4.29
C ASP A 96 9.11 -25.12 3.50
N ALA A 97 9.03 -25.33 2.19
CA ALA A 97 10.19 -25.37 1.31
C ALA A 97 10.91 -24.01 1.23
N THR A 98 10.14 -22.92 1.21
CA THR A 98 10.69 -21.55 1.18
C THR A 98 11.41 -21.20 2.46
N VAL A 99 10.82 -21.56 3.58
CA VAL A 99 11.43 -21.40 4.91
C VAL A 99 12.72 -22.22 4.99
N ALA A 100 12.67 -23.50 4.63
CA ALA A 100 13.82 -24.41 4.72
C ALA A 100 15.03 -23.91 3.90
N LEU A 101 14.79 -23.47 2.66
CA LEU A 101 15.86 -22.93 1.83
C LEU A 101 16.39 -21.59 2.38
N THR A 102 15.49 -20.70 2.79
CA THR A 102 15.89 -19.37 3.26
C THR A 102 16.74 -19.47 4.53
N MET A 103 16.32 -20.29 5.50
CA MET A 103 17.06 -20.52 6.75
C MET A 103 18.41 -21.23 6.53
N ARG A 104 18.58 -21.95 5.41
CA ARG A 104 19.85 -22.59 5.04
C ARG A 104 20.85 -21.61 4.42
N VAL A 105 20.37 -20.60 3.70
CA VAL A 105 21.22 -19.69 2.89
C VAL A 105 21.42 -18.34 3.57
N VAL A 106 20.41 -17.85 4.30
CA VAL A 106 20.40 -16.53 4.91
C VAL A 106 20.48 -16.70 6.43
N PRO A 107 21.52 -16.16 7.10
CA PRO A 107 21.52 -16.10 8.55
C PRO A 107 20.28 -15.34 9.03
N VAL A 108 19.57 -15.91 10.01
CA VAL A 108 18.25 -15.41 10.47
C VAL A 108 18.31 -13.95 10.90
N GLU A 109 19.46 -13.52 11.45
CA GLU A 109 19.77 -12.14 11.83
C GLU A 109 19.61 -11.13 10.67
N PHE A 110 19.86 -11.56 9.44
CA PHE A 110 19.75 -10.72 8.23
C PHE A 110 18.46 -10.96 7.44
N LEU A 111 17.57 -11.82 7.92
CA LEU A 111 16.29 -12.10 7.26
C LEU A 111 15.47 -10.82 6.99
N PRO A 112 15.30 -9.89 7.96
CA PRO A 112 14.58 -8.62 7.74
C PRO A 112 15.18 -7.80 6.60
N ALA A 113 16.50 -7.66 6.59
CA ALA A 113 17.23 -6.90 5.57
C ALA A 113 17.13 -7.56 4.18
N GLY A 114 17.23 -8.88 4.12
CA GLY A 114 17.07 -9.66 2.88
C GLY A 114 15.69 -9.50 2.26
N VAL A 115 14.64 -9.61 3.08
CA VAL A 115 13.24 -9.41 2.63
C VAL A 115 13.02 -7.97 2.15
N PHE A 116 13.56 -6.97 2.85
CA PHE A 116 13.48 -5.57 2.43
C PHE A 116 14.13 -5.35 1.05
N LEU A 117 15.34 -5.86 0.85
CA LEU A 117 16.07 -5.73 -0.42
C LEU A 117 15.35 -6.45 -1.57
N ALA A 118 14.82 -7.64 -1.31
CA ALA A 118 14.02 -8.38 -2.29
C ALA A 118 12.77 -7.58 -2.69
N ALA A 119 12.07 -6.96 -1.72
CA ALA A 119 10.91 -6.12 -2.00
C ALA A 119 11.29 -4.85 -2.78
N CYS A 120 12.36 -4.16 -2.41
CA CYS A 120 12.88 -3.01 -3.13
C CYS A 120 13.22 -3.34 -4.59
N PHE A 121 13.96 -4.43 -4.80
CA PHE A 121 14.39 -4.87 -6.13
C PHE A 121 13.21 -5.28 -7.01
N THR A 122 12.31 -6.11 -6.47
CA THR A 122 11.11 -6.57 -7.17
C THR A 122 10.24 -5.37 -7.54
N SER A 123 9.98 -4.45 -6.62
CA SER A 123 9.14 -3.29 -6.92
C SER A 123 9.76 -2.32 -7.91
N LEU A 124 11.07 -2.11 -7.88
CA LEU A 124 11.76 -1.31 -8.89
C LEU A 124 11.70 -1.96 -10.28
N SER A 125 11.77 -3.30 -10.34
CA SER A 125 11.78 -4.07 -11.59
C SER A 125 10.39 -4.21 -12.21
N VAL A 126 9.41 -4.63 -11.42
CA VAL A 126 7.98 -4.73 -11.79
C VAL A 126 7.42 -3.34 -12.07
N GLY A 127 7.88 -2.37 -11.30
CA GLY A 127 7.41 -1.00 -11.33
C GLY A 127 6.04 -0.78 -10.70
N THR A 128 5.60 -1.67 -9.80
CA THR A 128 4.35 -1.51 -9.03
C THR A 128 4.54 -1.95 -7.57
N SER A 129 3.97 -1.21 -6.61
CA SER A 129 3.93 -1.65 -5.20
C SER A 129 3.01 -2.85 -5.01
N VAL A 130 1.84 -2.83 -5.67
CA VAL A 130 0.79 -3.85 -5.55
C VAL A 130 1.30 -5.22 -5.98
N GLY A 131 1.90 -5.34 -7.16
CA GLY A 131 2.44 -6.62 -7.63
C GLY A 131 3.52 -7.18 -6.72
N THR A 132 4.33 -6.31 -6.11
CA THR A 132 5.38 -6.70 -5.17
C THR A 132 4.80 -7.24 -3.86
N ILE A 133 3.82 -6.54 -3.28
CA ILE A 133 3.13 -6.98 -2.06
C ILE A 133 2.48 -8.34 -2.29
N VAL A 134 1.79 -8.51 -3.43
CA VAL A 134 1.17 -9.78 -3.80
C VAL A 134 2.18 -10.92 -3.90
N ALA A 135 3.32 -10.67 -4.55
CA ALA A 135 4.33 -11.69 -4.76
C ALA A 135 5.07 -12.10 -3.48
N LEU A 136 5.37 -11.13 -2.60
CA LEU A 136 6.29 -11.35 -1.48
C LEU A 136 5.60 -11.52 -0.13
N THR A 137 4.39 -11.00 0.08
CA THR A 137 3.72 -11.08 1.39
C THR A 137 3.47 -12.52 1.86
N PRO A 138 2.97 -13.45 1.02
CA PRO A 138 2.77 -14.84 1.46
C PRO A 138 4.09 -15.50 1.90
N ILE A 139 5.18 -15.22 1.18
CA ILE A 139 6.52 -15.73 1.49
C ILE A 139 7.03 -15.13 2.80
N ALA A 140 6.90 -13.82 2.97
CA ALA A 140 7.33 -13.09 4.16
C ALA A 140 6.56 -13.51 5.41
N SER A 141 5.24 -13.67 5.32
CA SER A 141 4.38 -14.13 6.42
C SER A 141 4.73 -15.56 6.87
N ALA A 142 4.97 -16.44 5.89
CA ALA A 142 5.47 -17.79 6.13
C ALA A 142 6.83 -17.80 6.85
N LEU A 143 7.79 -17.03 6.33
CA LEU A 143 9.12 -16.89 6.94
C LEU A 143 9.05 -16.37 8.36
N ALA A 144 8.22 -15.37 8.62
CA ALA A 144 8.03 -14.83 9.97
C ALA A 144 7.48 -15.88 10.93
N SER A 145 6.42 -16.59 10.54
CA SER A 145 5.78 -17.62 11.36
C SER A 145 6.76 -18.74 11.74
N SER A 146 7.59 -19.18 10.80
CA SER A 146 8.56 -20.26 11.06
C SER A 146 9.83 -19.79 11.78
N ALA A 147 10.25 -18.55 11.58
CA ALA A 147 11.40 -17.98 12.27
C ALA A 147 11.05 -17.43 13.68
N GLY A 148 9.79 -17.55 14.11
CA GLY A 148 9.31 -17.00 15.38
C GLY A 148 9.27 -15.47 15.41
N CYS A 149 9.24 -14.82 14.24
CA CYS A 149 9.17 -13.38 14.12
C CYS A 149 7.71 -12.90 14.10
N ASP A 150 7.49 -11.66 14.52
CA ASP A 150 6.20 -11.01 14.34
C ASP A 150 5.83 -10.92 12.84
N VAL A 151 4.66 -11.46 12.49
CA VAL A 151 4.19 -11.52 11.10
C VAL A 151 3.91 -10.12 10.57
N ALA A 152 3.28 -9.25 11.35
CA ALA A 152 2.95 -7.90 10.93
C ALA A 152 4.21 -7.06 10.66
N TRP A 153 5.27 -7.26 11.44
CA TRP A 153 6.57 -6.64 11.23
C TRP A 153 7.22 -7.08 9.91
N MET A 154 7.27 -8.39 9.62
CA MET A 154 7.85 -8.87 8.36
C MET A 154 7.03 -8.43 7.14
N VAL A 155 5.71 -8.35 7.28
CA VAL A 155 4.82 -7.82 6.25
C VAL A 155 5.04 -6.32 6.05
N ALA A 156 5.25 -5.56 7.12
CA ALA A 156 5.59 -4.14 7.03
C ALA A 156 6.92 -3.92 6.29
N ILE A 157 7.90 -4.82 6.43
CA ILE A 157 9.14 -4.79 5.67
C ILE A 157 8.87 -4.92 4.16
N VAL A 158 8.02 -5.87 3.77
CA VAL A 158 7.62 -6.05 2.36
C VAL A 158 6.91 -4.81 1.82
N VAL A 159 5.93 -4.29 2.56
CA VAL A 159 5.18 -3.08 2.17
C VAL A 159 6.12 -1.88 2.05
N GLY A 160 7.07 -1.72 2.98
CA GLY A 160 8.09 -0.69 2.92
C GLY A 160 8.94 -0.78 1.67
N GLY A 161 9.48 -1.96 1.34
CA GLY A 161 10.26 -2.15 0.12
C GLY A 161 9.44 -1.98 -1.17
N ALA A 162 8.16 -2.36 -1.14
CA ALA A 162 7.25 -2.13 -2.24
C ALA A 162 6.95 -0.63 -2.47
N LEU A 163 6.80 0.15 -1.40
CA LEU A 163 6.64 1.60 -1.50
C LEU A 163 7.94 2.31 -1.94
N PHE A 164 9.11 1.74 -1.64
CA PHE A 164 10.39 2.22 -2.16
C PHE A 164 10.47 2.10 -3.68
N GLY A 165 10.19 0.92 -4.22
CA GLY A 165 10.28 0.70 -5.66
C GLY A 165 9.24 1.51 -6.43
N ASP A 166 8.04 1.68 -5.90
CA ASP A 166 7.00 2.52 -6.51
C ASP A 166 7.47 3.98 -6.70
N ASN A 167 8.18 4.52 -5.72
CA ASN A 167 8.72 5.88 -5.74
C ASN A 167 9.91 6.07 -6.69
N LEU A 168 10.60 5.00 -7.10
CA LEU A 168 11.74 5.05 -8.02
C LEU A 168 11.47 4.40 -9.38
N SER A 169 10.32 3.77 -9.57
CA SER A 169 9.96 3.13 -10.83
C SER A 169 9.77 4.15 -11.95
N PHE A 170 10.28 3.82 -13.14
CA PHE A 170 10.01 4.58 -14.37
C PHE A 170 8.64 4.27 -14.99
N ILE A 171 7.98 3.20 -14.55
CA ILE A 171 6.75 2.72 -15.18
C ILE A 171 5.56 2.69 -14.21
N SER A 172 5.73 3.16 -12.97
CA SER A 172 4.64 3.23 -12.00
C SER A 172 3.60 4.28 -12.37
N ASP A 173 2.33 3.97 -12.11
CA ASP A 173 1.18 4.85 -12.32
C ASP A 173 1.33 6.18 -11.56
N THR A 174 1.85 6.13 -10.33
CA THR A 174 2.10 7.31 -9.50
C THR A 174 3.17 8.21 -10.13
N THR A 175 4.22 7.60 -10.68
CA THR A 175 5.28 8.30 -11.40
C THR A 175 4.77 8.92 -12.70
N ILE A 176 3.97 8.20 -13.49
CA ILE A 176 3.33 8.71 -14.71
C ILE A 176 2.40 9.89 -14.37
N ALA A 177 1.56 9.73 -13.34
CA ALA A 177 0.64 10.77 -12.89
C ALA A 177 1.37 12.03 -12.42
N ALA A 178 2.40 11.89 -11.58
CA ALA A 178 3.17 13.01 -11.06
C ALA A 178 3.89 13.76 -12.18
N THR A 179 4.54 13.05 -13.10
CA THR A 179 5.31 13.66 -14.18
C THR A 179 4.42 14.32 -15.24
N ARG A 180 3.30 13.69 -15.60
CA ARG A 180 2.33 14.28 -16.55
C ARG A 180 1.61 15.49 -15.99
N THR A 181 1.18 15.45 -14.72
CA THR A 181 0.48 16.59 -14.10
C THR A 181 1.39 17.80 -13.96
N GLN A 182 2.69 17.59 -13.70
CA GLN A 182 3.65 18.69 -13.53
C GLN A 182 4.38 19.07 -14.83
N GLY A 183 4.28 18.27 -15.90
CA GLY A 183 4.93 18.56 -17.18
C GLY A 183 6.45 18.37 -17.16
N CYS A 184 6.98 17.43 -16.37
CA CYS A 184 8.41 17.12 -16.32
C CYS A 184 8.74 15.73 -16.87
N SER A 185 10.01 15.49 -17.21
CA SER A 185 10.44 14.16 -17.62
C SER A 185 10.50 13.19 -16.43
N MET A 186 10.21 11.92 -16.70
CA MET A 186 10.38 10.82 -15.74
C MET A 186 11.80 10.71 -15.18
N ARG A 187 12.79 10.94 -16.05
CA ARG A 187 14.21 10.93 -15.69
C ARG A 187 14.56 12.01 -14.67
N ASP A 188 14.01 13.20 -14.84
CA ASP A 188 14.25 14.31 -13.91
C ASP A 188 13.59 14.07 -12.56
N LYS A 189 12.36 13.51 -12.56
CA LYS A 189 11.70 13.05 -11.34
C LYS A 189 12.51 11.96 -10.64
N PHE A 190 12.92 10.91 -11.37
CA PHE A 190 13.70 9.80 -10.82
C PHE A 190 14.95 10.30 -10.08
N ARG A 191 15.72 11.18 -10.73
CA ARG A 191 16.92 11.77 -10.13
C ARG A 191 16.60 12.59 -8.87
N THR A 192 15.47 13.29 -8.87
CA THR A 192 15.05 14.07 -7.70
C THR A 192 14.61 13.16 -6.55
N ASN A 193 13.80 12.13 -6.83
CA ASN A 193 13.36 11.16 -5.82
C ASN A 193 14.55 10.38 -5.25
N ALA A 194 15.49 9.93 -6.09
CA ALA A 194 16.64 9.14 -5.66
C ALA A 194 17.45 9.83 -4.55
N VAL A 195 17.58 11.16 -4.61
CA VAL A 195 18.30 11.95 -3.60
C VAL A 195 17.58 11.95 -2.23
N ILE A 196 16.27 11.76 -2.21
CA ILE A 196 15.45 11.76 -0.98
C ILE A 196 15.24 10.33 -0.46
N VAL A 197 14.91 9.42 -1.37
CA VAL A 197 14.41 8.07 -1.08
C VAL A 197 15.55 7.07 -0.82
N ILE A 198 16.69 7.18 -1.52
CA ILE A 198 17.82 6.27 -1.30
C ILE A 198 18.40 6.41 0.12
N PRO A 199 18.64 7.63 0.66
CA PRO A 199 19.05 7.77 2.05
C PRO A 199 18.07 7.14 3.03
N ALA A 200 16.77 7.29 2.82
CA ALA A 200 15.74 6.66 3.64
C ALA A 200 15.83 5.13 3.60
N ALA A 201 16.02 4.54 2.41
CA ALA A 201 16.19 3.11 2.24
C ALA A 201 17.46 2.59 2.91
N VAL A 202 18.57 3.32 2.84
CA VAL A 202 19.83 2.96 3.53
C VAL A 202 19.65 2.97 5.03
N VAL A 203 19.03 4.01 5.60
CA VAL A 203 18.74 4.08 7.04
C VAL A 203 17.83 2.92 7.47
N THR A 204 16.79 2.64 6.69
CA THR A 204 15.87 1.52 6.96
C THR A 204 16.61 0.18 6.91
N LEU A 205 17.47 -0.02 5.90
CA LEU A 205 18.29 -1.23 5.77
C LEU A 205 19.22 -1.42 6.98
N LEU A 206 19.87 -0.35 7.45
CA LEU A 206 20.72 -0.41 8.64
C LEU A 206 19.91 -0.78 9.89
N ILE A 207 18.70 -0.23 10.06
CA ILE A 207 17.79 -0.61 11.14
C ILE A 207 17.51 -2.11 11.07
N TYR A 208 17.14 -2.64 9.89
CA TYR A 208 16.85 -4.06 9.72
C TYR A 208 18.06 -4.98 9.88
N CYS A 209 19.28 -4.53 9.52
CA CYS A 209 20.50 -5.27 9.81
C CYS A 209 20.84 -5.30 11.30
N SER A 210 20.45 -4.27 12.06
CA SER A 210 20.70 -4.18 13.51
C SER A 210 19.60 -4.81 14.36
N THR A 211 18.42 -5.03 13.79
CA THR A 211 17.27 -5.61 14.49
C THR A 211 17.35 -7.12 14.35
N SER A 212 17.96 -7.79 15.34
CA SER A 212 17.91 -9.25 15.39
C SER A 212 16.46 -9.67 15.67
N PRO A 213 15.84 -10.53 14.83
CA PRO A 213 14.59 -11.15 15.23
C PRO A 213 14.78 -11.90 16.55
N TYR A 214 13.77 -11.87 17.42
CA TYR A 214 13.74 -12.69 18.62
C TYR A 214 13.56 -14.14 18.17
N VAL A 215 14.66 -14.86 18.04
CA VAL A 215 14.64 -16.28 17.68
C VAL A 215 14.48 -17.06 18.97
N GLU A 216 13.23 -17.34 19.38
CA GLU A 216 12.99 -18.47 20.29
C GLU A 216 13.46 -19.70 19.54
N SER A 217 14.71 -20.11 19.81
CA SER A 217 15.42 -21.28 19.26
C SER A 217 14.65 -21.86 18.10
N ALA A 218 14.65 -21.18 16.94
CA ALA A 218 13.98 -21.69 15.76
C ALA A 218 14.66 -23.01 15.55
N VAL A 219 13.96 -24.08 15.93
CA VAL A 219 14.42 -25.43 15.68
C VAL A 219 14.58 -25.36 14.18
N ALA A 220 15.83 -25.40 13.73
CA ALA A 220 16.13 -25.80 12.39
C ALA A 220 15.60 -27.23 12.33
N ALA A 221 14.29 -27.37 12.19
CA ALA A 221 13.71 -28.53 11.60
C ALA A 221 14.50 -28.55 10.29
N GLU A 222 15.36 -29.55 10.15
CA GLU A 222 15.78 -30.04 8.86
C GLU A 222 14.50 -30.41 8.12
N SER A 223 13.75 -29.41 7.69
CA SER A 223 12.60 -29.57 6.86
C SER A 223 13.21 -29.97 5.54
N ALA A 224 13.23 -31.27 5.31
CA ALA A 224 13.56 -31.90 4.04
C ALA A 224 12.49 -31.59 2.97
N ALA A 225 11.75 -30.49 3.12
CA ALA A 225 10.80 -30.01 2.14
C ALA A 225 11.54 -29.80 0.81
N PRO A 226 11.17 -30.54 -0.24
CA PRO A 226 11.89 -30.46 -1.49
C PRO A 226 11.81 -29.06 -2.09
N TRP A 227 12.95 -28.58 -2.60
CA TRP A 227 13.07 -27.21 -3.13
C TRP A 227 12.08 -26.92 -4.27
N TYR A 228 11.67 -27.94 -5.03
CA TYR A 228 10.78 -27.78 -6.18
C TYR A 228 9.38 -27.28 -5.80
N LEU A 229 8.98 -27.39 -4.52
CA LEU A 229 7.71 -26.85 -4.05
C LEU A 229 7.67 -25.32 -4.06
N MET A 230 8.83 -24.65 -4.14
CA MET A 230 8.92 -23.20 -4.29
C MET A 230 8.71 -22.72 -5.73
N LEU A 231 8.65 -23.63 -6.71
CA LEU A 231 8.52 -23.26 -8.13
C LEU A 231 7.37 -22.28 -8.41
N PRO A 232 6.17 -22.40 -7.80
CA PRO A 232 5.10 -21.41 -8.00
C PRO A 232 5.50 -20.00 -7.55
N TYR A 233 6.19 -19.86 -6.41
CA TYR A 233 6.69 -18.57 -5.94
C TYR A 233 7.79 -18.01 -6.84
N LEU A 234 8.72 -18.85 -7.29
CA LEU A 234 9.78 -18.45 -8.23
C LEU A 234 9.19 -18.00 -9.58
N LEU A 235 8.15 -18.68 -10.06
CA LEU A 235 7.44 -18.30 -11.28
C LEU A 235 6.76 -16.96 -11.12
N VAL A 236 6.03 -16.75 -10.01
CA VAL A 236 5.38 -15.48 -9.69
C VAL A 236 6.41 -14.35 -9.61
N LEU A 237 7.53 -14.56 -8.93
CA LEU A 237 8.60 -13.59 -8.82
C LEU A 237 9.22 -13.27 -10.19
N ALA A 238 9.58 -14.29 -10.97
CA ALA A 238 10.19 -14.12 -12.28
C ALA A 238 9.27 -13.39 -13.26
N THR A 239 7.99 -13.76 -13.30
CA THR A 239 6.98 -13.13 -14.18
C THR A 239 6.64 -11.71 -13.72
N ALA A 240 6.59 -11.46 -12.42
CA ALA A 240 6.46 -10.11 -11.88
C ALA A 240 7.65 -9.23 -12.30
N ILE A 241 8.89 -9.70 -12.12
CA ILE A 241 10.12 -8.99 -12.53
C ILE A 241 10.14 -8.75 -14.05
N ALA A 242 9.58 -9.67 -14.84
CA ALA A 242 9.42 -9.49 -16.28
C ALA A 242 8.34 -8.47 -16.68
N GLY A 243 7.66 -7.82 -15.72
CA GLY A 243 6.63 -6.81 -15.97
C GLY A 243 5.30 -7.38 -16.45
N VAL A 244 5.04 -8.67 -16.22
CA VAL A 244 3.76 -9.30 -16.57
C VAL A 244 2.65 -8.75 -15.66
N ASN A 245 1.45 -8.57 -16.20
CA ASN A 245 0.30 -8.07 -15.45
C ASN A 245 0.03 -8.92 -14.21
N VAL A 246 -0.20 -8.28 -13.05
CA VAL A 246 -0.38 -8.95 -11.75
C VAL A 246 -1.48 -10.01 -11.74
N LEU A 247 -2.57 -9.83 -12.50
CA LEU A 247 -3.64 -10.83 -12.60
C LEU A 247 -3.15 -12.10 -13.30
N ILE A 248 -2.38 -11.94 -14.39
CA ILE A 248 -1.77 -13.07 -15.12
C ILE A 248 -0.74 -13.76 -14.23
N VAL A 249 0.11 -12.99 -13.54
CA VAL A 249 1.11 -13.50 -12.59
C VAL A 249 0.44 -14.40 -11.53
N LEU A 250 -0.66 -13.93 -10.94
CA LEU A 250 -1.41 -14.70 -9.94
C LEU A 250 -2.07 -15.95 -10.52
N VAL A 251 -2.66 -15.88 -11.71
CA VAL A 251 -3.24 -17.06 -12.38
C VAL A 251 -2.16 -18.10 -12.67
N LEU A 252 -0.99 -17.68 -13.18
CA LEU A 252 0.15 -18.57 -13.39
C LEU A 252 0.64 -19.17 -12.06
N GLY A 253 0.67 -18.39 -11.00
CA GLY A 253 0.96 -18.85 -9.64
C GLY A 253 -0.02 -19.94 -9.19
N ILE A 254 -1.32 -19.72 -9.31
CA ILE A 254 -2.36 -20.69 -8.95
C ILE A 254 -2.22 -21.97 -9.78
N VAL A 255 -2.12 -21.86 -11.11
CA VAL A 255 -2.01 -23.03 -11.99
C VAL A 255 -0.75 -23.83 -11.69
N SER A 256 0.40 -23.15 -11.56
CA SER A 256 1.66 -23.83 -11.20
C SER A 256 1.59 -24.45 -9.80
N SER A 257 0.88 -23.83 -8.86
CA SER A 257 0.64 -24.38 -7.52
C SER A 257 -0.09 -25.74 -7.62
N GLY A 258 -1.18 -25.81 -8.40
CA GLY A 258 -1.91 -27.05 -8.62
C GLY A 258 -1.06 -28.11 -9.30
N ILE A 259 -0.34 -27.74 -10.37
CA ILE A 259 0.53 -28.68 -11.11
C ILE A 259 1.59 -29.29 -10.19
N VAL A 260 2.35 -28.46 -9.47
CA VAL A 260 3.44 -28.92 -8.61
C VAL A 260 2.90 -29.72 -7.43
N GLY A 261 1.81 -29.26 -6.79
CA GLY A 261 1.21 -29.95 -5.65
C GLY A 261 0.62 -31.31 -6.01
N ILE A 262 -0.06 -31.42 -7.15
CA ILE A 262 -0.66 -32.68 -7.63
C ILE A 262 0.42 -33.63 -8.14
N ALA A 263 1.38 -33.14 -8.95
CA ALA A 263 2.45 -33.97 -9.49
C ALA A 263 3.39 -34.52 -8.40
N SER A 264 3.53 -33.82 -7.27
CA SER A 264 4.30 -34.28 -6.12
C SER A 264 3.50 -35.16 -5.14
N GLY A 265 2.21 -35.38 -5.40
CA GLY A 265 1.33 -36.18 -4.53
C GLY A 265 1.03 -35.53 -3.18
N ARG A 266 1.26 -34.21 -3.03
CA ARG A 266 1.03 -33.44 -1.80
C ARG A 266 -0.45 -33.09 -1.59
N ILE A 267 -1.14 -32.80 -2.69
CA ILE A 267 -2.56 -32.41 -2.71
C ILE A 267 -3.26 -33.10 -3.88
N ASP A 268 -4.52 -33.46 -3.71
CA ASP A 268 -5.38 -33.88 -4.82
C ASP A 268 -6.13 -32.67 -5.42
N THR A 269 -6.72 -32.86 -6.60
CA THR A 269 -7.42 -31.80 -7.33
C THR A 269 -8.58 -31.20 -6.55
N ILE A 270 -9.32 -32.00 -5.76
CA ILE A 270 -10.47 -31.50 -4.99
C ILE A 270 -9.97 -30.70 -3.79
N SER A 271 -8.96 -31.19 -3.07
CA SER A 271 -8.33 -30.43 -1.98
C SER A 271 -7.74 -29.11 -2.45
N TRP A 272 -7.11 -29.09 -3.63
CA TRP A 272 -6.58 -27.86 -4.25
C TRP A 272 -7.69 -26.84 -4.57
N ILE A 273 -8.82 -27.29 -5.12
CA ILE A 273 -9.98 -26.42 -5.34
C ILE A 273 -10.56 -25.91 -4.02
N GLY A 274 -10.63 -26.78 -3.01
CA GLY A 274 -11.06 -26.44 -1.66
C GLY A 274 -10.21 -25.33 -1.03
N SER A 275 -8.88 -25.44 -1.09
CA SER A 275 -7.99 -24.41 -0.54
C SER A 275 -8.09 -23.09 -1.29
N MET A 276 -8.27 -23.11 -2.61
CA MET A 276 -8.56 -21.88 -3.35
C MET A 276 -9.81 -21.18 -2.80
N GLY A 277 -10.88 -21.94 -2.53
CA GLY A 277 -12.12 -21.43 -1.93
C GLY A 277 -11.91 -20.83 -0.55
N GLU A 278 -11.21 -21.54 0.34
CA GLU A 278 -10.86 -21.05 1.68
C GLU A 278 -10.05 -19.75 1.62
N GLY A 279 -9.06 -19.69 0.72
CA GLY A 279 -8.24 -18.50 0.50
C GLY A 279 -9.04 -17.30 0.02
N ILE A 280 -9.97 -17.50 -0.93
CA ILE A 280 -10.86 -16.45 -1.41
C ILE A 280 -11.79 -15.96 -0.28
N SER A 281 -12.41 -16.88 0.46
CA SER A 281 -13.27 -16.53 1.59
C SER A 281 -12.54 -15.76 2.68
N GLY A 282 -11.27 -16.11 2.94
CA GLY A 282 -10.42 -15.39 3.89
C GLY A 282 -10.18 -13.93 3.53
N MET A 283 -10.28 -13.55 2.24
CA MET A 283 -10.15 -12.16 1.80
C MET A 283 -11.45 -11.35 1.89
N GLY A 284 -12.57 -11.98 2.27
CA GLY A 284 -13.91 -11.39 2.22
C GLY A 284 -14.04 -10.10 3.03
N GLU A 285 -13.47 -10.05 4.23
CA GLU A 285 -13.48 -8.85 5.08
C GLU A 285 -12.84 -7.65 4.38
N LEU A 286 -11.70 -7.85 3.72
CA LEU A 286 -10.96 -6.78 3.05
C LEU A 286 -11.63 -6.34 1.76
N ILE A 287 -12.26 -7.26 1.03
CA ILE A 287 -13.11 -6.92 -0.12
C ILE A 287 -14.23 -5.97 0.32
N ILE A 288 -14.93 -6.31 1.40
CA ILE A 288 -16.02 -5.51 1.96
C ILE A 288 -15.51 -4.11 2.36
N ILE A 289 -14.42 -4.03 3.12
CA ILE A 289 -13.84 -2.75 3.57
C ILE A 289 -13.41 -1.90 2.38
N THR A 290 -12.75 -2.49 1.38
CA THR A 290 -12.28 -1.77 0.19
C THR A 290 -13.43 -1.16 -0.59
N MET A 291 -14.50 -1.93 -0.81
CA MET A 291 -15.72 -1.43 -1.45
C MET A 291 -16.34 -0.29 -0.65
N MET A 292 -16.36 -0.43 0.68
CA MET A 292 -16.97 0.57 1.55
C MET A 292 -16.18 1.87 1.60
N ALA A 293 -14.85 1.78 1.65
CA ALA A 293 -13.95 2.91 1.51
C ALA A 293 -14.21 3.60 0.16
N GLY A 294 -14.21 2.86 -0.96
CA GLY A 294 -14.49 3.42 -2.28
C GLY A 294 -15.78 4.21 -2.39
N GLY A 295 -16.89 3.62 -1.93
CA GLY A 295 -18.19 4.30 -1.95
C GLY A 295 -18.22 5.53 -1.06
N MET A 296 -17.64 5.45 0.15
CA MET A 296 -17.55 6.60 1.05
C MET A 296 -16.75 7.74 0.43
N LEU A 297 -15.58 7.45 -0.16
CA LEU A 297 -14.68 8.46 -0.70
C LEU A 297 -15.28 9.18 -1.92
N GLU A 298 -16.06 8.48 -2.75
CA GLU A 298 -16.79 9.11 -3.85
C GLU A 298 -17.85 10.10 -3.32
N LEU A 299 -18.55 9.79 -2.23
CA LEU A 299 -19.48 10.75 -1.62
C LEU A 299 -18.77 11.94 -0.98
N ILE A 300 -17.60 11.75 -0.38
CA ILE A 300 -16.76 12.84 0.14
C ILE A 300 -16.35 13.78 -1.00
N ARG A 301 -15.97 13.21 -2.14
CA ARG A 301 -15.61 13.94 -3.37
C ARG A 301 -16.80 14.74 -3.90
N LEU A 302 -17.97 14.11 -4.08
CA LEU A 302 -19.19 14.78 -4.54
C LEU A 302 -19.67 15.88 -3.56
N GLY A 303 -19.45 15.68 -2.27
CA GLY A 303 -19.73 16.67 -1.22
C GLY A 303 -18.79 17.89 -1.23
N GLY A 304 -17.74 17.89 -2.08
CA GLY A 304 -16.74 18.96 -2.16
C GLY A 304 -15.77 18.97 -0.97
N GLY A 305 -15.60 17.84 -0.27
CA GLY A 305 -14.67 17.71 0.86
C GLY A 305 -13.22 17.91 0.43
N ILE A 306 -12.84 17.27 -0.69
CA ILE A 306 -11.51 17.37 -1.29
C ILE A 306 -11.21 18.83 -1.70
N ASP A 307 -12.12 19.47 -2.44
CA ASP A 307 -11.98 20.88 -2.86
C ASP A 307 -11.84 21.85 -1.69
N PHE A 308 -12.59 21.63 -0.61
CA PHE A 308 -12.53 22.47 0.57
C PHE A 308 -11.17 22.38 1.26
N LEU A 309 -10.67 21.16 1.48
CA LEU A 309 -9.36 20.95 2.11
C LEU A 309 -8.30 21.68 1.32
N ILE A 310 -8.25 21.42 0.02
CA ILE A 310 -7.31 22.05 -0.90
C ILE A 310 -7.35 23.59 -0.79
N ARG A 311 -8.54 24.21 -0.88
CA ARG A 311 -8.68 25.68 -0.82
C ARG A 311 -8.32 26.28 0.54
N SER A 312 -8.58 25.57 1.63
CA SER A 312 -8.26 26.05 2.99
C SER A 312 -6.75 26.12 3.20
N LEU A 313 -6.03 25.14 2.65
CA LEU A 313 -4.61 24.94 2.85
C LEU A 313 -3.75 25.87 1.99
N SER A 314 -4.18 26.17 0.77
CA SER A 314 -3.44 27.08 -0.13
C SER A 314 -3.39 28.54 0.32
N ARG A 315 -4.17 28.96 1.34
CA ARG A 315 -4.23 30.36 1.81
C ARG A 315 -3.06 30.79 2.70
N HIS A 316 -2.28 29.85 3.24
CA HIS A 316 -1.24 30.12 4.24
C HIS A 316 0.20 30.02 3.68
N ILE A 317 0.36 30.10 2.37
CA ILE A 317 1.66 29.92 1.70
C ILE A 317 2.34 31.27 1.50
N ASN A 318 3.46 31.51 2.21
CA ASN A 318 4.18 32.79 2.22
C ASN A 318 5.62 32.71 1.70
N SER A 319 6.18 31.50 1.54
CA SER A 319 7.56 31.25 1.13
C SER A 319 7.66 29.97 0.29
N ARG A 320 8.79 29.77 -0.41
CA ARG A 320 9.08 28.53 -1.15
C ARG A 320 9.04 27.28 -0.25
N CYS A 321 9.61 27.36 0.95
CA CYS A 321 9.58 26.25 1.90
C CYS A 321 8.14 25.89 2.32
N THR A 322 7.33 26.90 2.66
CA THR A 322 5.91 26.67 2.98
C THR A 322 5.10 26.20 1.77
N ALA A 323 5.52 26.54 0.54
CA ALA A 323 4.87 26.08 -0.68
C ALA A 323 5.16 24.60 -0.94
N GLU A 324 6.40 24.15 -0.81
CA GLU A 324 6.77 22.73 -0.89
C GLU A 324 6.08 21.90 0.21
N GLY A 325 6.03 22.43 1.44
CA GLY A 325 5.27 21.82 2.54
C GLY A 325 3.77 21.75 2.25
N ALA A 326 3.19 22.79 1.65
CA ALA A 326 1.79 22.78 1.24
C ALA A 326 1.51 21.75 0.14
N ILE A 327 2.42 21.57 -0.84
CA ILE A 327 2.30 20.51 -1.86
C ILE A 327 2.27 19.13 -1.21
N GLY A 328 3.21 18.84 -0.31
CA GLY A 328 3.26 17.57 0.41
C GLY A 328 2.00 17.34 1.25
N PHE A 329 1.54 18.37 1.95
CA PHE A 329 0.33 18.27 2.77
C PHE A 329 -0.94 18.10 1.91
N LEU A 330 -1.05 18.81 0.78
CA LEU A 330 -2.18 18.70 -0.14
C LEU A 330 -2.34 17.28 -0.68
N VAL A 331 -1.24 16.64 -1.11
CA VAL A 331 -1.31 15.28 -1.63
C VAL A 331 -1.57 14.26 -0.53
N VAL A 332 -1.00 14.42 0.67
CA VAL A 332 -1.33 13.55 1.82
C VAL A 332 -2.82 13.62 2.12
N VAL A 333 -3.38 14.82 2.16
CA VAL A 333 -4.79 15.01 2.43
C VAL A 333 -5.67 14.42 1.33
N ALA A 334 -5.32 14.65 0.06
CA ALA A 334 -6.01 14.02 -1.06
C ALA A 334 -5.95 12.50 -0.95
N ASP A 335 -4.79 11.94 -0.61
CA ASP A 335 -4.60 10.49 -0.52
C ASP A 335 -5.32 9.87 0.68
N VAL A 336 -5.32 10.54 1.83
CA VAL A 336 -6.20 10.20 2.96
C VAL A 336 -7.68 10.15 2.51
N CYS A 337 -8.09 11.05 1.61
CA CYS A 337 -9.45 11.12 1.08
C CYS A 337 -9.72 10.22 -0.14
N THR A 338 -8.71 9.66 -0.80
CA THR A 338 -8.90 8.81 -1.99
C THR A 338 -8.41 7.40 -1.80
N ALA A 339 -7.63 7.12 -0.74
CA ALA A 339 -6.97 5.85 -0.46
C ALA A 339 -6.19 5.30 -1.67
N ASN A 340 -5.74 6.19 -2.54
CA ASN A 340 -5.18 5.88 -3.84
C ASN A 340 -4.28 7.03 -4.28
N ASN A 341 -2.98 6.76 -4.28
CA ASN A 341 -1.91 7.71 -4.55
C ASN A 341 -2.07 8.34 -5.92
N THR A 342 -2.38 7.52 -6.94
CA THR A 342 -2.49 7.96 -8.33
C THR A 342 -3.65 8.94 -8.48
N VAL A 343 -4.82 8.60 -7.92
CA VAL A 343 -6.00 9.48 -7.92
C VAL A 343 -5.72 10.76 -7.12
N ALA A 344 -5.05 10.66 -5.98
CA ALA A 344 -4.65 11.81 -5.17
C ALA A 344 -3.77 12.78 -5.95
N ILE A 345 -2.70 12.27 -6.57
CA ILE A 345 -1.73 13.05 -7.37
C ILE A 345 -2.43 13.77 -8.51
N ILE A 346 -3.30 13.07 -9.27
CA ILE A 346 -4.04 13.67 -10.38
C ILE A 346 -5.00 14.76 -9.88
N SER A 347 -5.68 14.51 -8.76
CA SER A 347 -6.68 15.43 -8.21
C SER A 347 -6.09 16.77 -7.78
N VAL A 348 -4.89 16.78 -7.20
CA VAL A 348 -4.23 18.02 -6.75
C VAL A 348 -3.23 18.57 -7.76
N GLY A 349 -2.96 17.85 -8.86
CA GLY A 349 -1.85 18.13 -9.77
C GLY A 349 -1.88 19.53 -10.39
N SER A 350 -3.03 20.02 -10.83
CA SER A 350 -3.18 21.37 -11.40
C SER A 350 -2.90 22.47 -10.39
N ILE A 351 -3.32 22.27 -9.14
CA ILE A 351 -3.17 23.24 -8.04
C ILE A 351 -1.73 23.26 -7.57
N VAL A 352 -1.09 22.09 -7.49
CA VAL A 352 0.34 21.98 -7.22
C VAL A 352 1.15 22.70 -8.30
N ARG A 353 0.76 22.61 -9.57
CA ARG A 353 1.41 23.35 -10.66
C ARG A 353 1.29 24.87 -10.48
N GLU A 354 0.10 25.39 -10.15
CA GLU A 354 -0.09 26.82 -9.87
C GLU A 354 0.76 27.31 -8.68
N ILE A 355 0.84 26.51 -7.60
CA ILE A 355 1.70 26.80 -6.45
C ILE A 355 3.16 26.80 -6.88
N ALA A 356 3.59 25.80 -7.66
CA ALA A 356 4.96 25.68 -8.12
C ALA A 356 5.39 26.87 -8.99
N GLU A 357 4.53 27.29 -9.93
CA GLU A 357 4.76 28.47 -10.77
C GLU A 357 4.89 29.75 -9.93
N LYS A 358 3.95 29.98 -9.00
CA LYS A 358 3.91 31.18 -8.16
C LYS A 358 5.13 31.31 -7.25
N PHE A 359 5.62 30.21 -6.69
CA PHE A 359 6.73 30.21 -5.73
C PHE A 359 8.08 29.76 -6.31
N GLY A 360 8.15 29.55 -7.63
CA GLY A 360 9.40 29.23 -8.32
C GLY A 360 9.95 27.83 -8.03
N ILE A 361 9.08 26.86 -7.78
CA ILE A 361 9.45 25.45 -7.60
C ILE A 361 9.51 24.80 -8.98
N SER A 362 10.61 24.10 -9.29
CA SER A 362 10.76 23.39 -10.57
C SER A 362 9.75 22.24 -10.68
N ALA A 363 9.23 21.97 -11.89
CA ALA A 363 8.25 20.89 -12.14
C ALA A 363 8.69 19.52 -11.62
N ARG A 364 9.97 19.16 -11.81
CA ARG A 364 10.56 17.90 -11.27
C ARG A 364 10.51 17.79 -9.75
N ARG A 365 10.67 18.92 -9.05
CA ARG A 365 10.60 18.98 -7.58
C ARG A 365 9.16 18.86 -7.11
N ALA A 366 8.22 19.55 -7.77
CA ALA A 366 6.80 19.39 -7.50
C ALA A 366 6.32 17.95 -7.73
N ALA A 367 6.74 17.32 -8.83
CA ALA A 367 6.42 15.92 -9.14
C ALA A 367 7.01 14.96 -8.10
N SER A 368 8.24 15.21 -7.66
CA SER A 368 8.88 14.43 -6.60
C SER A 368 8.11 14.53 -5.28
N LEU A 369 7.73 15.73 -4.86
CA LEU A 369 6.97 15.94 -3.62
C LEU A 369 5.59 15.28 -3.68
N LEU A 370 4.87 15.39 -4.80
CA LEU A 370 3.59 14.70 -5.03
C LEU A 370 3.71 13.19 -4.81
N ASP A 371 4.73 12.59 -5.43
CA ASP A 371 4.91 11.15 -5.41
C ASP A 371 5.41 10.65 -4.05
N THR A 372 6.40 11.31 -3.45
CA THR A 372 6.96 10.90 -2.16
C THR A 372 5.96 11.06 -1.02
N PHE A 373 5.21 12.17 -0.98
CA PHE A 373 4.22 12.38 0.08
C PHE A 373 2.95 11.53 -0.08
N SER A 374 2.58 11.11 -1.29
CA SER A 374 1.50 10.12 -1.47
C SER A 374 1.95 8.73 -1.01
N CYS A 375 3.16 8.27 -1.36
CA CYS A 375 3.68 7.01 -0.82
C CYS A 375 3.88 7.03 0.70
N PHE A 376 4.30 8.16 1.27
CA PHE A 376 4.29 8.36 2.72
C PHE A 376 2.88 8.22 3.31
N ALA A 377 1.87 8.82 2.68
CA ALA A 377 0.48 8.74 3.12
C ALA A 377 0.02 7.29 3.25
N GLN A 378 0.21 6.49 2.20
CA GLN A 378 -0.18 5.06 2.21
C GLN A 378 0.44 4.25 3.35
N GLY A 379 1.59 4.67 3.87
CA GLY A 379 2.23 4.00 5.00
C GLY A 379 1.41 4.06 6.30
N PHE A 380 0.43 4.96 6.41
CA PHE A 380 -0.41 5.07 7.60
C PHE A 380 -1.92 5.01 7.31
N LEU A 381 -2.33 4.68 6.09
CA LEU A 381 -3.74 4.49 5.74
C LEU A 381 -4.15 3.02 5.95
N PRO A 382 -4.81 2.65 7.06
CA PRO A 382 -5.20 1.24 7.28
C PRO A 382 -6.22 0.74 6.25
N TYR A 383 -6.88 1.65 5.53
CA TYR A 383 -7.79 1.38 4.42
C TYR A 383 -7.16 1.62 3.04
N GLY A 384 -5.85 1.90 3.00
CA GLY A 384 -5.07 2.06 1.78
C GLY A 384 -4.86 0.73 1.07
N ALA A 385 -4.77 0.77 -0.26
CA ALA A 385 -4.73 -0.43 -1.08
C ALA A 385 -3.57 -1.37 -0.74
N GLN A 386 -2.39 -0.81 -0.55
CA GLN A 386 -1.16 -1.54 -0.23
C GLN A 386 -1.28 -2.25 1.12
N LEU A 387 -1.81 -1.56 2.13
CA LEU A 387 -1.94 -2.09 3.49
C LEU A 387 -3.04 -3.14 3.60
N LEU A 388 -4.22 -2.90 3.00
CA LEU A 388 -5.31 -3.89 2.98
C LEU A 388 -4.86 -5.18 2.27
N MET A 389 -4.12 -5.05 1.16
CA MET A 389 -3.59 -6.20 0.43
C MET A 389 -2.60 -7.02 1.25
N ALA A 390 -1.65 -6.34 1.88
CA ALA A 390 -0.64 -6.99 2.71
C ALA A 390 -1.28 -7.67 3.93
N ALA A 391 -2.20 -6.97 4.60
CA ALA A 391 -3.00 -7.49 5.71
C ALA A 391 -3.75 -8.76 5.35
N GLY A 392 -4.43 -8.78 4.19
CA GLY A 392 -5.15 -9.96 3.73
C GLY A 392 -4.28 -11.15 3.49
N LEU A 393 -3.23 -10.96 2.71
CA LEU A 393 -2.34 -12.05 2.33
C LEU A 393 -1.60 -12.65 3.52
N ALA A 394 -1.41 -11.89 4.59
CA ALA A 394 -0.81 -12.35 5.82
C ALA A 394 -1.81 -12.73 6.91
N SER A 395 -3.11 -12.50 6.69
CA SER A 395 -4.18 -12.69 7.70
C SER A 395 -3.90 -11.93 9.01
N VAL A 396 -3.42 -10.70 8.90
CA VAL A 396 -3.15 -9.78 10.04
C VAL A 396 -3.99 -8.50 9.89
N SER A 397 -4.15 -7.72 10.96
CA SER A 397 -4.81 -6.41 10.83
C SER A 397 -3.89 -5.41 10.13
N PRO A 398 -4.39 -4.55 9.22
CA PRO A 398 -3.60 -3.45 8.65
C PRO A 398 -2.94 -2.56 9.71
N VAL A 399 -3.56 -2.46 10.89
CA VAL A 399 -3.14 -1.54 11.96
C VAL A 399 -2.00 -2.11 12.80
N GLU A 400 -1.78 -3.43 12.78
CA GLU A 400 -0.56 -4.04 13.31
C GLU A 400 0.64 -3.78 12.41
N ILE A 401 0.41 -3.67 11.10
CA ILE A 401 1.49 -3.41 10.13
C ILE A 401 2.02 -1.97 10.30
N ILE A 402 1.14 -1.00 10.57
CA ILE A 402 1.48 0.44 10.60
C ILE A 402 2.63 0.77 11.57
N PRO A 403 2.62 0.36 12.85
CA PRO A 403 3.73 0.61 13.79
C PRO A 403 5.09 0.13 13.30
N HIS A 404 5.11 -0.86 12.41
CA HIS A 404 6.31 -1.50 11.89
C HIS A 404 6.77 -0.95 10.54
N LEU A 405 6.04 -0.02 9.92
CA LEU A 405 6.35 0.56 8.61
C LEU A 405 7.47 1.61 8.66
N TYR A 406 8.69 1.21 9.04
CA TYR A 406 9.80 2.15 9.21
C TYR A 406 10.13 2.94 7.93
N TYR A 407 10.18 2.27 6.77
CA TYR A 407 10.60 2.92 5.53
C TYR A 407 9.70 4.11 5.13
N PRO A 408 8.35 4.00 5.05
CA PRO A 408 7.49 5.14 4.73
C PRO A 408 7.69 6.34 5.66
N PHE A 409 7.80 6.12 6.97
CA PHE A 409 7.99 7.21 7.93
C PHE A 409 9.38 7.85 7.83
N ILE A 410 10.43 7.06 7.64
CA ILE A 410 11.80 7.57 7.42
C ILE A 410 11.85 8.37 6.11
N MET A 411 11.24 7.87 5.04
CA MET A 411 11.11 8.57 3.76
C MET A 411 10.36 9.90 3.92
N GLY A 412 9.24 9.92 4.65
CA GLY A 412 8.51 11.15 4.98
C GLY A 412 9.38 12.15 5.76
N GLY A 413 10.17 11.67 6.73
CA GLY A 413 11.17 12.46 7.45
C GLY A 413 12.26 13.03 6.53
N CYS A 414 12.82 12.22 5.63
CA CYS A 414 13.79 12.66 4.63
C CYS A 414 13.19 13.70 3.67
N ALA A 415 11.92 13.54 3.27
CA ALA A 415 11.22 14.50 2.41
C ALA A 415 10.99 15.83 3.14
N LEU A 416 10.61 15.81 4.42
CA LEU A 416 10.49 17.02 5.25
C LEU A 416 11.84 17.72 5.43
N LEU A 417 12.90 16.96 5.71
CA LEU A 417 14.27 17.49 5.77
C LEU A 417 14.69 18.11 4.44
N ALA A 418 14.39 17.45 3.32
CA ALA A 418 14.65 17.96 1.98
C ALA A 418 13.92 19.29 1.72
N ILE A 419 12.70 19.47 2.24
CA ILE A 419 11.96 20.75 2.17
C ILE A 419 12.66 21.81 3.04
N ILE A 420 12.98 21.50 4.30
CA ILE A 420 13.58 22.45 5.24
C ILE A 420 14.95 22.93 4.75
N LEU A 421 15.78 22.00 4.28
CA LEU A 421 17.12 22.28 3.75
C LEU A 421 17.09 22.85 2.33
N GLN A 422 15.92 22.87 1.68
CA GLN A 422 15.74 23.25 0.28
C GLN A 422 16.69 22.46 -0.64
N PHE A 423 16.82 21.15 -0.42
CA PHE A 423 17.75 20.26 -1.12
C PHE A 423 17.00 19.09 -1.77
N PRO A 424 17.40 18.64 -2.98
CA PRO A 424 18.33 19.29 -3.92
C PRO A 424 17.78 20.62 -4.48
N ARG A 425 18.68 21.61 -4.61
CA ARG A 425 18.35 22.90 -5.24
C ARG A 425 18.36 22.72 -6.75
N TYR A 426 17.23 23.01 -7.37
CA TYR A 426 17.13 23.12 -8.81
C TYR A 426 16.75 24.53 -9.19
N ASP A 427 17.48 25.10 -10.14
CA ASP A 427 17.08 26.31 -10.85
C ASP A 427 15.86 26.02 -11.72
N ARG A 428 15.04 27.06 -11.96
CA ARG A 428 13.89 26.99 -12.88
C ARG A 428 14.36 26.51 -14.25
N LYS A 429 13.91 25.33 -14.65
CA LYS A 429 13.86 24.88 -16.04
C LYS A 429 12.48 24.31 -16.30
#